data_AF-A0A6G2XP14-F1
#
_entry.id   AF-A0A6G2XP14-F1
#
_cell.length_a   1.000
_cell.length_b   1.000
_cell.length_c   1.000
_cell.angle_alpha   90.00
_cell.angle_beta   90.00
_cell.angle_gamma   90.00
#
_symmetry.space_group_name_H-M   'P 1'
#
loop_
_entity.id
_entity.type
_entity.pdbx_description
1 polymer ?
#
loop_
_entity_poly.entity_id
_entity_poly.type
_entity_poly.pdbx_seq_one_letter_code
_entity_poly.pdbx_strand_id
1 'polypeptide(L)' 'MSEEPSVYELRLGVFATQEQAEEVKERIARLLCPDPDHAPPCPIPWSVSLLDASDLDEPDSYADLVEQARIENRPRP' A
#
# COMPACT_ATOMS: atom_id res chain seq x y z
N MET A 1 -21.55 -16.64 -6.10
CA MET A 1 -20.93 -15.40 -5.62
C MET A 1 -22.08 -14.42 -5.43
N SER A 2 -22.22 -13.81 -4.26
CA SER A 2 -23.30 -12.84 -4.04
C SER A 2 -23.14 -11.68 -5.02
N GLU A 3 -24.24 -11.22 -5.62
CA GLU A 3 -24.25 -10.14 -6.62
C GLU A 3 -24.28 -8.74 -5.97
N GLU A 4 -24.26 -8.67 -4.64
CA GLU A 4 -24.27 -7.42 -3.87
C GLU A 4 -22.85 -6.87 -3.62
N PRO A 5 -22.64 -5.55 -3.66
CA PRO A 5 -21.36 -4.95 -3.30
C PRO A 5 -20.91 -5.33 -1.88
N SER A 6 -19.63 -5.61 -1.72
CA SER A 6 -18.98 -5.90 -0.44
C SER A 6 -17.68 -5.11 -0.32
N VAL A 7 -17.20 -4.92 0.92
CA VAL A 7 -15.88 -4.31 1.13
C VAL A 7 -14.81 -5.35 0.88
N TYR A 8 -13.83 -5.01 0.03
CA TYR A 8 -12.66 -5.81 -0.25
C TYR A 8 -11.42 -4.98 0.01
N GLU A 9 -10.44 -5.54 0.70
CA GLU A 9 -9.15 -4.91 0.93
C GLU A 9 -8.12 -5.45 -0.05
N LEU A 10 -7.34 -4.53 -0.63
CA LEU A 10 -6.15 -4.85 -1.40
C LEU A 10 -4.93 -4.47 -0.57
N ARG A 11 -4.11 -5.46 -0.19
CA ARG A 11 -2.90 -5.25 0.60
C ARG A 11 -1.66 -5.33 -0.30
N LEU A 12 -0.74 -4.39 -0.13
CA LEU A 12 0.53 -4.34 -0.86
C LEU A 12 1.68 -4.12 0.14
N GLY A 13 2.63 -5.06 0.17
CA GLY A 13 3.86 -4.91 0.94
C GLY A 13 4.87 -4.06 0.19
N VAL A 14 5.46 -3.07 0.87
CA VAL A 14 6.51 -2.20 0.31
C VAL A 14 7.69 -2.15 1.28
N PHE A 15 8.87 -2.53 0.82
CA PHE A 15 10.11 -2.38 1.60
C PHE A 15 10.74 -1.02 1.27
N ALA A 16 10.42 -0.01 2.07
CA ALA A 16 10.85 1.37 1.84
C ALA A 16 10.94 2.15 3.15
N THR A 17 11.48 3.36 3.10
CA THR A 17 11.33 4.33 4.19
C THR A 17 9.88 4.80 4.29
N GLN A 18 9.48 5.33 5.45
CA GLN A 18 8.12 5.87 5.65
C GLN A 18 7.76 6.96 4.64
N GLU A 19 8.70 7.85 4.32
CA GLU A 19 8.51 8.92 3.32
C GLU A 19 8.22 8.35 1.92
N GLN A 20 9.00 7.36 1.50
CA GLN A 20 8.79 6.68 0.21
C GLN A 20 7.46 5.92 0.17
N ALA A 21 7.04 5.31 1.29
CA ALA A 21 5.77 4.61 1.37
C ALA A 21 4.57 5.57 1.29
N GLU A 22 4.65 6.74 1.93
CA GLU A 22 3.64 7.80 1.78
C GLU A 22 3.59 8.34 0.34
N GLU A 23 4.74 8.52 -0.31
CA GLU A 23 4.77 8.93 -1.71
C GLU A 23 4.07 7.90 -2.62
N VAL A 24 4.29 6.60 -2.40
CA VAL A 24 3.58 5.53 -3.12
C VAL A 24 2.07 5.61 -2.87
N LYS A 25 1.64 5.80 -1.62
CA LYS A 25 0.22 5.96 -1.26
C LYS A 25 -0.41 7.15 -1.97
N GLU A 26 0.24 8.31 -2.00
CA GLU A 26 -0.24 9.48 -2.74
C GLU A 26 -0.37 9.21 -4.24
N ARG A 27 0.61 8.53 -4.83
CA ARG A 27 0.57 8.14 -6.26
C ARG A 27 -0.58 7.19 -6.55
N ILE A 28 -0.84 6.20 -5.68
CA ILE A 28 -1.98 5.29 -5.81
C ILE A 28 -3.30 6.07 -5.71
N ALA A 29 -3.42 6.98 -4.73
CA ALA A 29 -4.62 7.80 -4.57
C ALA A 29 -4.92 8.63 -5.82
N ARG A 30 -3.89 9.24 -6.44
CA ARG A 30 -4.04 10.00 -7.70
C ARG A 30 -4.39 9.10 -8.88
N LEU A 31 -3.79 7.91 -8.98
CA LEU A 31 -4.05 6.96 -10.07
C LEU A 31 -5.49 6.45 -10.04
N LEU A 32 -6.03 6.19 -8.85
CA LEU A 32 -7.39 5.68 -8.65
C LEU A 32 -8.45 6.78 -8.62
N CYS A 33 -8.04 8.04 -8.53
CA CYS A 33 -8.96 9.16 -8.60
C CYS A 33 -9.37 9.43 -10.05
N PRO A 34 -10.67 9.39 -10.39
CA PRO A 34 -11.13 9.63 -11.75
C PRO A 34 -10.99 11.10 -12.18
N ASP A 35 -10.88 12.03 -11.22
CA ASP A 35 -10.71 13.46 -11.44
C ASP A 35 -9.71 14.01 -10.42
N PRO A 36 -8.43 14.21 -10.75
CA PRO A 36 -7.43 14.66 -9.79
C PRO A 36 -7.64 16.10 -9.29
N ASP A 37 -8.48 16.90 -9.96
CA ASP A 37 -8.67 18.33 -9.68
C ASP A 37 -9.91 18.61 -8.80
N HIS A 38 -10.62 17.58 -8.33
CA HIS A 38 -11.78 17.74 -7.45
C HIS A 38 -11.40 18.29 -6.06
N ALA A 39 -12.32 19.00 -5.42
CA ALA A 39 -12.14 19.49 -4.05
C ALA A 39 -12.23 18.33 -3.03
N PRO A 40 -11.24 18.13 -2.15
CA PRO A 40 -11.30 17.07 -1.14
C PRO A 40 -12.51 17.19 -0.19
N PRO A 41 -13.05 16.06 0.32
CA PRO A 41 -12.58 14.68 0.13
C PRO A 41 -13.08 14.03 -1.18
N CYS A 42 -12.37 12.98 -1.62
CA CYS A 42 -12.74 12.21 -2.82
C CYS A 42 -14.16 11.63 -2.71
N PRO A 43 -15.04 11.85 -3.71
CA PRO A 43 -16.42 11.38 -3.66
C PRO A 43 -16.57 9.88 -3.94
N ILE A 44 -15.50 9.20 -4.36
CA ILE A 44 -15.52 7.78 -4.69
C ILE A 44 -15.44 6.95 -3.40
N PRO A 45 -16.22 5.86 -3.26
CA PRO A 45 -16.32 5.09 -2.01
C PRO A 45 -15.11 4.15 -1.79
N TRP A 46 -13.90 4.69 -1.80
CA TRP A 46 -12.68 4.00 -1.40
C TRP A 46 -11.89 4.83 -0.41
N SER A 47 -11.07 4.16 0.39
CA SER A 47 -10.06 4.78 1.25
C SER A 47 -8.75 4.03 1.09
N VAL A 48 -7.63 4.72 1.35
CA VAL A 48 -6.31 4.11 1.37
C VAL A 48 -5.65 4.37 2.71
N SER A 49 -5.07 3.32 3.29
CA SER A 49 -4.34 3.38 4.55
C SER A 49 -2.93 2.88 4.34
N LEU A 50 -1.98 3.46 5.07
CA LEU A 50 -0.62 2.95 5.20
C LEU A 50 -0.47 2.39 6.62
N LEU A 51 0.03 1.17 6.73
CA LEU A 51 0.27 0.49 8.01
C LEU A 51 1.78 0.27 8.18
N ASP A 52 2.29 0.51 9.39
CA ASP A 52 3.64 0.08 9.74
C ASP A 52 3.66 -1.45 9.94
N ALA A 53 4.85 -2.06 9.89
CA ALA A 53 5.02 -3.47 10.22
C ALA A 53 4.50 -3.81 11.63
N SER A 54 4.57 -2.87 12.59
CA SER A 54 4.01 -3.05 13.93
C SER A 54 2.49 -3.15 13.98
N ASP A 55 1.80 -2.66 12.95
CA ASP A 55 0.33 -2.58 12.90
C ASP A 55 -0.30 -3.72 12.09
N LEU A 56 0.51 -4.64 11.55
CA LEU A 56 0.02 -5.80 10.81
C LEU A 56 -0.51 -6.87 11.78
N ASP A 57 -1.69 -7.43 11.47
CA ASP A 57 -2.27 -8.55 12.23
C ASP A 57 -1.34 -9.77 12.27
N GLU A 58 -0.63 -10.00 11.16
CA GLU A 58 0.36 -11.06 11.02
C GLU A 58 1.74 -10.42 10.77
N PRO A 59 2.64 -10.39 11.78
CA PRO A 59 3.92 -9.69 11.70
C PRO A 59 4.82 -10.13 10.55
N ASP A 60 4.66 -11.38 10.10
CA ASP A 60 5.47 -12.00 9.05
C ASP A 60 4.77 -11.99 7.67
N SER A 61 3.66 -11.25 7.49
CA SER A 61 2.90 -11.17 6.22
C SER A 61 3.76 -10.90 4.98
N TYR A 62 4.89 -10.22 5.15
CA TYR A 62 5.80 -9.82 4.09
C TYR A 62 7.25 -10.28 4.32
N ALA A 63 7.45 -11.40 5.02
CA ALA A 63 8.80 -11.92 5.31
C ALA A 63 9.64 -12.14 4.04
N ASP A 64 9.04 -12.67 2.97
CA ASP A 64 9.72 -12.91 1.69
C ASP A 64 10.18 -11.61 1.02
N LEU A 65 9.38 -10.55 1.10
CA LEU A 65 9.73 -9.22 0.58
C LEU A 65 10.95 -8.66 1.32
N VAL A 66 10.98 -8.79 2.65
CA VAL A 66 12.12 -8.36 3.48
C VAL A 66 13.37 -9.16 3.13
N GLU A 67 13.25 -10.48 2.95
CA GLU A 67 14.38 -11.33 2.59
C GLU A 67 14.92 -11.01 1.20
N GLN A 68 14.05 -10.78 0.21
CA GLN A 68 14.45 -10.33 -1.11
C GLN A 68 15.24 -9.01 -1.03
N ALA A 69 14.72 -8.02 -0.30
CA ALA A 69 15.41 -6.74 -0.14
C ALA A 69 16.79 -6.88 0.52
N ARG A 70 16.95 -7.81 1.47
CA ARG A 70 18.27 -8.11 2.07
C ARG A 70 19.22 -8.73 1.06
N ILE A 71 18.75 -9.66 0.23
CA ILE A 71 19.56 -10.31 -0.81
C ILE A 71 20.03 -9.28 -1.83
N GLU A 72 19.15 -8.39 -2.29
CA GLU A 72 19.44 -7.36 -3.28
C GLU A 72 20.39 -6.27 -2.77
N ASN A 73 20.28 -5.91 -1.48
CA ASN A 73 21.12 -4.89 -0.86
C ASN A 73 22.45 -5.43 -0.31
N ARG A 74 22.77 -6.73 -0.47
CA ARG A 74 24.10 -7.24 -0.12
C ARG A 74 25.15 -6.61 -1.04
N PRO A 75 26.22 -6.01 -0.50
CA PRO A 75 27.33 -5.56 -1.33
C PRO A 75 27.88 -6.76 -2.11
N ARG A 76 27.98 -6.62 -3.45
CA ARG A 76 28.68 -7.63 -4.24
C ARG A 76 30.14 -7.71 -3.75
N PRO A 77 30.71 -8.93 -3.67
CA PRO A 77 32.13 -9.10 -3.38
C PRO A 77 33.02 -8.45 -4.44
#